data_AF-A0A2E2AH66-F1
#
_entry.id   AF-A0A2E2AH66-F1
#
_cell.length_a   1.000
_cell.length_b   1.000
_cell.length_c   1.000
_cell.angle_alpha   90.00
_cell.angle_beta   90.00
_cell.angle_gamma   90.00
#
_symmetry.space_group_name_H-M   'P 1'
#
loop_
_entity.id
_entity.type
_entity.pdbx_description
1 polymer ?
#
loop_
_entity_poly.entity_id
_entity_poly.type
_entity_poly.pdbx_seq_one_letter_code
_entity_poly.pdbx_strand_id
1 'polypeptide(L)' 'MEIHGQCQKCQGPIFLNQSMDWYGNTILSLNCWNGHYQWIDIENIEKTNDLEPETKRDLITHIGFFDLS' A
#
# COMPACT_ATOMS: atom_id res chain seq x y z
N MET A 1 -0.35 -11.78 -13.62
CA MET A 1 -1.32 -11.23 -12.68
C MET A 1 -2.30 -12.34 -12.34
N GLU A 2 -2.19 -12.87 -11.13
CA GLU A 2 -3.11 -13.88 -10.61
C GLU A 2 -4.27 -13.17 -9.90
N ILE A 3 -5.49 -13.67 -10.09
CA ILE A 3 -6.68 -13.11 -9.46
C ILE A 3 -6.99 -13.90 -8.19
N HIS A 4 -7.01 -13.21 -7.06
CA HIS A 4 -7.22 -13.80 -5.73
C HIS A 4 -8.65 -13.67 -5.21
N GLY A 5 -9.57 -13.08 -6.00
CA GLY A 5 -10.97 -12.95 -5.66
C GLY A 5 -11.62 -11.69 -6.25
N GLN A 6 -12.74 -11.28 -5.67
CA GLN A 6 -13.47 -10.07 -6.05
C GLN A 6 -13.59 -9.11 -4.87
N CYS A 7 -13.46 -7.82 -5.15
CA CYS A 7 -13.62 -6.76 -4.16
C CYS A 7 -15.06 -6.70 -3.67
N GLN A 8 -15.28 -6.74 -2.35
CA GLN A 8 -16.62 -6.66 -1.78
C GLN A 8 -17.33 -5.33 -2.10
N LYS A 9 -16.57 -4.23 -2.27
CA LYS A 9 -17.13 -2.89 -2.53
C LYS A 9 -17.52 -2.67 -3.99
N CYS A 10 -16.70 -3.13 -4.94
CA CYS A 10 -16.90 -2.81 -6.36
C CYS A 10 -16.95 -4.04 -7.29
N GLN A 11 -16.85 -5.25 -6.75
CA GLN A 11 -16.82 -6.52 -7.49
C GLN A 11 -15.67 -6.65 -8.51
N GLY A 12 -14.73 -5.69 -8.52
CA GLY A 12 -13.54 -5.74 -9.36
C GLY A 12 -12.57 -6.85 -8.93
N PRO A 13 -11.78 -7.42 -9.85
CA PRO A 13 -10.85 -8.50 -9.53
C PRO A 13 -9.75 -8.02 -8.59
N ILE A 14 -9.46 -8.81 -7.56
CA ILE A 14 -8.36 -8.59 -6.61
C ILE A 14 -7.11 -9.29 -7.14
N PHE A 15 -5.97 -8.62 -7.07
CA PHE A 15 -4.68 -9.17 -7.46
C PHE A 15 -3.58 -8.63 -6.54
N LEU A 16 -2.49 -9.39 -6.45
CA LEU A 16 -1.26 -8.91 -5.84
C LEU A 16 -0.54 -8.02 -6.85
N ASN A 17 -0.16 -6.83 -6.41
CA ASN A 17 0.59 -5.87 -7.18
C ASN A 17 1.94 -5.60 -6.51
N GLN A 18 2.97 -5.40 -7.33
CA GLN A 18 4.28 -4.95 -6.90
C GLN A 18 4.66 -3.77 -7.78
N SER A 19 4.95 -2.64 -7.14
CA SER A 19 5.35 -1.42 -7.83
C SER A 19 6.48 -0.73 -7.07
N MET A 20 7.02 0.32 -7.66
CA MET A 20 8.05 1.14 -7.04
C MET A 20 7.54 2.58 -6.96
N ASP A 21 7.72 3.22 -5.82
CA ASP A 21 7.39 4.64 -5.68
C ASP A 21 8.47 5.54 -6.31
N TRP A 22 8.27 6.85 -6.24
CA TRP A 22 9.21 7.83 -6.78
C TRP A 22 10.58 7.84 -6.09
N TYR A 23 10.65 7.31 -4.86
CA TYR A 23 11.87 7.26 -4.04
C TYR A 23 12.62 5.94 -4.17
N GLY A 24 12.11 4.99 -4.96
CA GLY A 24 12.71 3.67 -5.12
C GLY A 24 12.27 2.64 -4.09
N ASN A 25 11.29 2.97 -3.23
CA ASN A 25 10.72 2.02 -2.28
C ASN A 25 9.86 1.01 -3.02
N THR A 26 9.91 -0.25 -2.60
CA THR A 26 9.07 -1.30 -3.18
C THR A 26 7.74 -1.29 -2.47
N ILE A 27 6.66 -1.14 -3.24
CA ILE A 27 5.28 -1.15 -2.77
C ILE A 27 4.66 -2.49 -3.15
N LEU A 28 4.36 -3.32 -2.16
CA LEU A 28 3.56 -4.53 -2.32
C LEU A 28 2.13 -4.22 -1.90
N SER A 29 1.14 -4.58 -2.71
CA SER A 29 -0.26 -4.35 -2.37
C SER A 29 -1.18 -5.48 -2.82
N LEU A 30 -2.20 -5.75 -2.03
CA LEU A 30 -3.34 -6.58 -2.41
C LEU A 30 -4.53 -5.64 -2.64
N ASN A 31 -4.87 -5.43 -3.90
CA ASN A 31 -5.86 -4.43 -4.30
C ASN A 31 -6.74 -4.94 -5.44
N CYS A 32 -7.88 -4.27 -5.63
CA CYS A 32 -8.70 -4.47 -6.83
C CYS A 32 -8.35 -3.46 -7.94
N TRP A 33 -8.84 -3.71 -9.17
CA TRP A 33 -8.59 -2.82 -10.31
C TRP A 33 -9.05 -1.38 -10.08
N ASN A 34 -10.04 -1.15 -9.22
CA ASN A 34 -10.55 0.20 -8.91
C ASN A 34 -9.81 0.87 -7.75
N GLY A 35 -8.69 0.31 -7.28
CA GLY A 35 -7.87 0.94 -6.25
C GLY A 35 -8.41 0.82 -4.83
N HIS A 36 -9.28 -0.15 -4.54
CA HIS A 36 -9.57 -0.53 -3.16
C HIS A 36 -8.50 -1.49 -2.65
N TYR A 37 -7.79 -1.08 -1.61
CA TYR A 37 -6.70 -1.84 -1.00
C TYR A 37 -7.23 -2.64 0.19
N GLN A 38 -6.91 -3.93 0.23
CA GLN A 38 -7.07 -4.75 1.43
C GLN A 38 -5.80 -4.72 2.27
N TRP A 39 -4.64 -4.62 1.62
CA TRP A 39 -3.33 -4.57 2.26
C TRP A 39 -2.35 -3.79 1.38
N ILE A 40 -1.44 -3.08 2.02
CA ILE A 40 -0.30 -2.40 1.40
C ILE A 40 0.88 -2.50 2.36
N ASP A 41 2.05 -2.78 1.81
CA ASP A 41 3.32 -2.81 2.51
C ASP A 41 4.37 -2.10 1.67
N ILE A 42 5.25 -1.38 2.36
CA ILE A 42 6.29 -0.57 1.73
C ILE A 42 7.63 -1.05 2.28
N GLU A 43 8.29 -1.86 1.48
CA GLU A 43 9.62 -2.36 1.81
C GLU A 43 10.66 -1.25 1.63
N ASN A 44 11.76 -1.35 2.38
CA ASN A 44 12.85 -0.37 2.44
C ASN A 44 12.52 0.94 3.20
N ILE A 45 11.42 1.00 3.95
CA ILE A 45 11.21 2.02 5.01
C ILE A 45 12.07 1.70 6.27
N GLU A 46 12.93 0.67 6.22
CA GLU A 46 13.93 0.39 7.25
C GLU A 46 15.03 1.45 7.29
N LYS A 47 14.70 2.64 7.79
CA LYS A 47 15.64 3.68 8.27
C LYS A 47 14.96 4.89 8.89
N THR A 48 13.75 4.75 9.43
CA THR A 48 13.08 5.87 10.13
C THR A 48 13.89 6.43 11.30
N ASN A 49 14.88 5.71 11.84
CA ASN A 49 15.76 6.24 12.88
C ASN A 49 16.70 7.36 12.37
N ASP A 50 17.12 7.33 11.10
CA ASP A 50 18.11 8.27 10.53
C ASP A 50 17.49 9.39 9.67
N LEU A 51 16.16 9.46 9.58
CA LEU A 51 15.49 10.52 8.84
C LEU A 51 15.50 11.83 9.66
N GLU A 52 15.83 12.93 8.99
CA GLU A 52 15.73 14.26 9.56
C GLU A 52 14.30 14.55 10.05
N PRO A 53 14.12 15.28 11.16
CA PRO A 53 12.80 15.51 11.78
C PRO A 53 11.73 16.05 10.81
N GLU A 54 12.10 16.90 9.87
CA GLU A 54 11.21 17.42 8.83
C GLU A 54 10.71 16.33 7.88
N THR A 55 11.55 15.34 7.55
CA THR A 55 11.20 14.24 6.63
C THR A 55 10.28 13.23 7.33
N LYS A 56 10.46 13.05 8.64
CA LYS A 56 9.56 12.23 9.48
C LYS A 56 8.14 12.80 9.53
N ARG A 57 7.98 14.12 9.42
CA ARG A 57 6.67 14.79 9.46
C ARG A 57 5.81 14.48 8.24
N ASP A 58 6.45 14.32 7.08
CA ASP A 58 5.78 14.08 5.80
C ASP A 58 5.64 12.58 5.49
N LEU A 59 6.24 11.72 6.31
CA LEU A 59 6.13 10.28 6.18
C LEU A 59 4.76 9.80 6.66
N ILE A 60 3.93 9.38 5.70
CA ILE A 60 2.70 8.64 5.99
C ILE A 60 3.10 7.17 6.25
N THR A 61 3.43 6.85 7.49
CA THR A 61 3.84 5.50 7.93
C THR A 61 2.72 4.48 7.89
N HIS A 62 1.47 4.93 7.80
CA HIS A 62 0.31 4.05 7.72
C HIS A 62 -0.77 4.67 6.84
N ILE A 63 -1.00 4.09 5.66
CA ILE A 63 -2.19 4.38 4.87
C ILE A 63 -3.25 3.33 5.26
N GLY A 64 -4.00 3.62 6.32
CA GLY A 64 -5.12 2.78 6.74
C GLY A 64 -6.40 3.14 5.98
N PHE A 65 -7.03 2.17 5.32
CA PHE A 65 -8.34 2.35 4.69
C PHE A 65 -9.43 1.62 5.49
N PHE A 66 -10.19 2.41 6.25
CA PHE A 66 -11.48 2.19 6.92
C PHE A 66 -11.86 0.80 7.47
N ASP A 67 -12.24 0.81 8.74
CA ASP A 67 -12.90 -0.28 9.46
C ASP A 67 -14.29 -0.59 8.89
N LEU A 68 -14.66 -1.88 8.85
CA LEU A 68 -16.00 -2.33 8.48
C LEU A 68 -16.88 -2.35 9.73
N SER A 69 -17.40 -1.18 10.10
CA SER A 69 -18.60 -1.10 10.97
C SER A 69 -19.87 -1.15 10.13
#